data_AF-A0AAN0JT57-F1
#
_entry.id   AF-A0AAN0JT57-F1
#
_cell.length_a   1.000
_cell.length_b   1.000
_cell.length_c   1.000
_cell.angle_alpha   90.00
_cell.angle_beta   90.00
_cell.angle_gamma   90.00
#
_symmetry.space_group_name_H-M   'P 1'
#
loop_
_entity.id
_entity.type
_entity.pdbx_description
1 polymer ?
#
loop_
_entity_poly.entity_id
_entity_poly.type
_entity_poly.pdbx_seq_one_letter_code
_entity_poly.pdbx_strand_id
1 'polypeptide(L)'
;MEETDTAPARKAGDEWQLRGPLTYLPKPEEQVVKMVSPIIITPGHAVRLRARQAFTDAKGIYRCTGEEWLVRDIGAYLPDVYEEEVVNEVQLTVLSHHQYCVVVNPLGDDGRPCLGCRELRKGPKTFFLHPGEKFERGIQDAIILESDEALLVTAQEEFDDITEDGSKVHLTPGDRWMIHGPTDYIPRTEIGNIQRRKATPLNENEGIYVRNVQSGQVRAILGPQSYLLQAAEELYEKELTPLAEEILKEGGGVGDASIRKIAYFDGAKDPSLFKGNKRDKTRVVTYRCPSNCAVQVYNYIEKTARVVFGPDLVVLDPHENFNVLSLSAGKPKKENALKTICLMLGPNFISDHITVETSDHARLKIAVSMNNEFRVERGNPESEAMLFSVPDFIGFACREVASKVRGKVASIPFEQFHKHSADIITAAVFGKNADGEVNKEVIFTANNLVNREVSTA
;
A
#
# COMPACT_ATOMS: atom_id res chain seq x y z
N MET A 1 -57.06 -17.97 68.67
CA MET A 1 -57.22 -19.00 67.63
C MET A 1 -56.05 -19.94 67.83
N GLU A 2 -56.35 -21.16 68.24
CA GLU A 2 -55.37 -22.23 68.47
C GLU A 2 -54.55 -22.48 67.20
N GLU A 3 -53.23 -22.55 67.34
CA GLU A 3 -52.33 -23.05 66.31
C GLU A 3 -52.68 -24.53 66.07
N THR A 4 -53.27 -24.82 64.91
CA THR A 4 -53.29 -26.16 64.37
C THR A 4 -51.85 -26.59 64.11
N ASP A 5 -51.41 -27.53 64.93
CA ASP A 5 -50.13 -28.22 64.92
C ASP A 5 -49.98 -29.08 63.65
N THR A 6 -49.43 -28.46 62.61
CA THR A 6 -48.76 -29.16 61.51
C THR A 6 -47.41 -28.47 61.28
N ALA A 7 -46.63 -28.28 62.34
CA ALA A 7 -45.24 -27.86 62.19
C ALA A 7 -44.40 -29.07 61.74
N PRO A 8 -43.56 -28.94 60.71
CA PRO A 8 -42.67 -30.02 60.30
C PRO A 8 -41.75 -30.42 61.45
N ALA A 9 -41.47 -31.72 61.60
CA ALA A 9 -40.56 -32.22 62.64
C ALA A 9 -39.16 -31.63 62.42
N ARG A 10 -38.66 -30.86 63.40
CA ARG A 10 -37.35 -30.20 63.36
C ARG A 10 -36.33 -30.99 64.17
N LYS A 11 -35.11 -31.07 63.66
CA LYS A 11 -33.96 -31.68 64.34
C LYS A 11 -33.05 -30.60 64.92
N ALA A 12 -32.22 -31.01 65.88
CA ALA A 12 -31.22 -30.12 66.47
C ALA A 12 -30.24 -29.64 65.37
N GLY A 13 -30.10 -28.32 65.23
CA GLY A 13 -29.26 -27.69 64.22
C GLY A 13 -29.98 -27.32 62.92
N ASP A 14 -31.27 -27.65 62.77
CA ASP A 14 -32.06 -27.17 61.64
C ASP A 14 -32.28 -25.65 61.78
N GLU A 15 -32.11 -24.92 60.68
CA GLU A 15 -32.41 -23.49 60.61
C GLU A 15 -33.70 -23.31 59.80
N TRP A 16 -34.59 -22.42 60.24
CA TRP A 16 -35.83 -22.08 59.53
C TRP A 16 -36.14 -20.60 59.69
N GLN A 17 -36.92 -20.04 58.76
CA GLN A 17 -37.31 -18.63 58.78
C GLN A 17 -38.77 -18.48 59.19
N LEU A 18 -39.06 -17.48 60.02
CA LEU A 18 -40.42 -17.05 60.33
C LEU A 18 -40.72 -15.79 59.51
N ARG A 19 -41.71 -15.86 58.62
CA ARG A 19 -42.08 -14.75 57.72
C ARG A 19 -43.15 -13.87 58.37
N GLY A 20 -42.85 -12.59 58.56
CA GLY A 20 -43.75 -11.62 59.17
C GLY A 20 -44.81 -11.04 58.22
N PRO A 21 -45.64 -10.09 58.70
CA PRO A 21 -45.57 -9.44 60.02
C PRO A 21 -46.13 -10.33 61.14
N LEU A 22 -45.32 -10.61 62.17
CA LEU A 22 -45.73 -11.36 63.37
C LEU A 22 -44.91 -10.92 64.59
N THR A 23 -45.46 -11.10 65.79
CA THR A 23 -44.71 -11.01 67.04
C THR A 23 -44.31 -12.41 67.46
N TYR A 24 -43.00 -12.67 67.56
CA TYR A 24 -42.49 -13.98 67.94
C TYR A 24 -41.92 -13.98 69.36
N LEU A 25 -42.29 -14.98 70.14
CA LEU A 25 -41.68 -15.28 71.43
C LEU A 25 -40.91 -16.60 71.27
N PRO A 26 -39.57 -16.58 71.24
CA PRO A 26 -38.78 -17.79 71.01
C PRO A 26 -38.94 -18.78 72.17
N LYS A 27 -39.08 -20.07 71.84
CA LYS A 27 -39.10 -21.15 72.83
C LYS A 27 -37.69 -21.39 73.40
N PRO A 28 -37.55 -22.02 74.58
CA PRO A 28 -36.23 -22.29 75.18
C PRO A 28 -35.28 -23.12 74.29
N GLU A 29 -35.83 -23.92 73.38
CA GLU A 29 -35.07 -24.78 72.46
C GLU A 29 -34.64 -24.07 71.18
N GLU A 30 -35.03 -22.80 70.99
CA GLU A 30 -34.83 -22.05 69.75
C GLU A 30 -33.89 -20.86 69.99
N GLN A 31 -32.93 -20.69 69.08
CA GLN A 31 -32.00 -19.57 69.11
C GLN A 31 -32.24 -18.66 67.90
N VAL A 32 -32.49 -17.38 68.16
CA VAL A 32 -32.56 -16.37 67.09
C VAL A 32 -31.15 -16.13 66.54
N VAL A 33 -30.88 -16.63 65.33
CA VAL A 33 -29.55 -16.53 64.70
C VAL A 33 -29.35 -15.14 64.07
N LYS A 34 -30.28 -14.69 63.23
CA LYS A 34 -30.17 -13.44 62.48
C LYS A 34 -31.54 -12.92 62.04
N MET A 35 -31.70 -11.60 62.00
CA MET A 35 -32.80 -10.93 61.29
C MET A 35 -32.40 -10.71 59.82
N VAL A 36 -33.21 -11.21 58.89
CA VAL A 36 -32.97 -11.06 57.44
C VAL A 36 -33.97 -10.06 56.87
N SER A 37 -33.46 -8.99 56.27
CA SER A 37 -34.27 -8.04 55.50
C SER A 37 -34.43 -8.52 54.06
N PRO A 38 -35.59 -8.28 53.41
CA PRO A 38 -35.74 -8.56 52.00
C PRO A 38 -34.80 -7.69 51.16
N ILE A 39 -34.27 -8.26 50.09
CA ILE A 39 -33.49 -7.58 49.07
C ILE A 39 -34.45 -6.93 48.09
N ILE A 40 -34.29 -5.63 47.82
CA ILE A 40 -35.16 -4.89 46.91
C ILE A 40 -34.57 -4.98 45.50
N ILE A 41 -35.20 -5.76 44.62
CA ILE A 41 -34.81 -5.91 43.22
C ILE A 41 -35.52 -4.83 42.40
N THR A 42 -34.76 -3.85 41.91
CA THR A 42 -35.28 -2.78 41.04
C THR A 42 -35.26 -3.21 39.57
N PRO A 43 -36.03 -2.56 38.68
CA PRO A 43 -35.96 -2.83 37.24
C PRO A 43 -34.54 -2.68 36.71
N GLY A 44 -34.08 -3.65 35.93
CA GLY A 44 -32.70 -3.66 35.40
C GLY A 44 -31.64 -4.20 36.38
N HIS A 45 -32.03 -4.67 37.55
CA HIS A 45 -31.14 -5.34 38.50
C HIS A 45 -31.60 -6.78 38.74
N ALA A 46 -30.65 -7.66 39.04
CA ALA A 46 -30.88 -9.03 39.44
C ALA A 46 -29.98 -9.37 40.64
N VAL A 47 -30.41 -10.33 41.46
CA VAL A 47 -29.64 -10.77 42.64
C VAL A 47 -29.03 -12.13 42.35
N ARG A 48 -27.74 -12.28 42.67
CA ARG A 48 -27.04 -13.57 42.56
C ARG A 48 -27.04 -14.28 43.91
N LEU A 49 -27.64 -15.46 43.94
CA LEU A 49 -27.73 -16.32 45.11
C LEU A 49 -26.88 -17.57 44.93
N ARG A 50 -26.49 -18.16 46.05
CA ARG A 50 -25.80 -19.44 46.15
C ARG A 50 -26.46 -20.34 47.18
N ALA A 51 -26.64 -21.61 46.85
CA ALA A 51 -27.17 -22.60 47.80
C ALA A 51 -26.09 -22.99 48.82
N ARG A 52 -26.39 -22.84 50.12
CA ARG A 52 -25.51 -23.30 51.21
C ARG A 52 -25.59 -24.81 51.43
N GLN A 53 -26.74 -25.40 51.14
CA GLN A 53 -27.01 -26.84 51.24
C GLN A 53 -27.96 -27.24 50.11
N ALA A 54 -28.16 -28.54 49.90
CA ALA A 54 -29.11 -29.01 48.90
C ALA A 54 -30.55 -28.84 49.41
N PHE A 55 -31.38 -28.10 48.67
CA PHE A 55 -32.76 -27.82 49.03
C PHE A 55 -33.59 -27.53 47.78
N THR A 56 -34.91 -27.43 47.93
CA THR A 56 -35.81 -26.99 46.84
C THR A 56 -36.15 -25.53 47.05
N ASP A 57 -35.86 -24.68 46.06
CA ASP A 57 -36.10 -23.24 46.14
C ASP A 57 -37.61 -22.90 46.14
N ALA A 58 -37.94 -21.64 46.42
CA ALA A 58 -39.33 -21.17 46.45
C ALA A 58 -40.07 -21.31 45.11
N LYS A 59 -39.35 -21.57 44.00
CA LYS A 59 -39.90 -21.81 42.66
C LYS A 59 -40.04 -23.30 42.34
N GLY A 60 -39.73 -24.19 43.28
CA GLY A 60 -39.82 -25.64 43.12
C GLY A 60 -38.62 -26.26 42.39
N ILE A 61 -37.51 -25.53 42.24
CA ILE A 61 -36.31 -26.04 41.57
C ILE A 61 -35.37 -26.64 42.63
N TYR A 62 -34.95 -27.89 42.41
CA TYR A 62 -33.96 -28.53 43.27
C TYR A 62 -32.58 -27.93 43.03
N ARG A 63 -31.96 -27.40 44.09
CA ARG A 63 -30.62 -26.78 44.06
C ARG A 63 -29.62 -27.65 44.81
N CYS A 64 -28.43 -27.82 44.24
CA CYS A 64 -27.32 -28.50 44.89
C CYS A 64 -26.47 -27.52 45.71
N THR A 65 -25.79 -28.01 46.75
CA THR A 65 -24.84 -27.21 47.54
C THR A 65 -23.79 -26.54 46.66
N GLY A 66 -23.64 -25.21 46.81
CA GLY A 66 -22.70 -24.39 46.04
C GLY A 66 -23.20 -23.93 44.68
N GLU A 67 -24.37 -24.40 44.22
CA GLU A 67 -24.99 -23.94 42.97
C GLU A 67 -25.35 -22.45 43.07
N GLU A 68 -25.13 -21.71 41.99
CA GLU A 68 -25.42 -20.28 41.92
C GLU A 68 -26.45 -19.98 40.83
N TRP A 69 -27.37 -19.05 41.10
CA TRP A 69 -28.40 -18.64 40.13
C TRP A 69 -28.75 -17.15 40.29
N LEU A 70 -29.52 -16.65 39.32
CA LEU A 70 -30.02 -15.27 39.30
C LEU A 70 -31.51 -15.22 39.60
N VAL A 71 -31.88 -14.35 40.53
CA VAL A 71 -33.26 -13.94 40.77
C VAL A 71 -33.52 -12.60 40.08
N ARG A 72 -34.53 -12.58 39.22
CA ARG A 72 -34.86 -11.47 38.31
C ARG A 72 -36.23 -10.85 38.58
N ASP A 73 -36.98 -11.39 39.53
CA ASP A 73 -38.35 -10.93 39.79
C ASP A 73 -38.29 -9.58 40.53
N ILE A 74 -38.90 -8.56 39.93
CA ILE A 74 -38.91 -7.20 40.48
C ILE A 74 -39.72 -7.19 41.77
N GLY A 75 -39.16 -6.59 42.82
CA GLY A 75 -39.81 -6.46 44.12
C GLY A 75 -38.92 -6.90 45.28
N ALA A 76 -39.54 -7.11 46.44
CA ALA A 76 -38.87 -7.57 47.64
C ALA A 76 -38.66 -9.09 47.56
N TYR A 77 -37.42 -9.52 47.34
CA TYR A 77 -37.03 -10.93 47.44
C TYR A 77 -36.50 -11.20 48.85
N LEU A 78 -37.10 -12.14 49.57
CA LEU A 78 -36.61 -12.56 50.87
C LEU A 78 -35.82 -13.86 50.71
N PRO A 79 -34.48 -13.85 50.85
CA PRO A 79 -33.68 -15.06 50.77
C PRO A 79 -34.10 -16.09 51.81
N ASP A 80 -34.19 -17.34 51.38
CA ASP A 80 -34.44 -18.46 52.29
C ASP A 80 -33.18 -18.79 53.12
N VAL A 81 -33.34 -19.60 54.16
CA VAL A 81 -32.27 -19.94 55.12
C VAL A 81 -31.05 -20.55 54.44
N TYR A 82 -31.28 -21.38 53.43
CA TYR A 82 -30.23 -22.06 52.67
C TYR A 82 -29.72 -21.26 51.48
N GLU A 83 -30.22 -20.03 51.29
CA GLU A 83 -29.78 -19.11 50.23
C GLU A 83 -28.80 -18.09 50.80
N GLU A 84 -27.63 -18.01 50.17
CA GLU A 84 -26.63 -17.01 50.48
C GLU A 84 -26.52 -16.00 49.34
N GLU A 85 -26.63 -14.72 49.67
CA GLU A 85 -26.34 -13.63 48.75
C GLU A 85 -24.82 -13.56 48.48
N VAL A 86 -24.43 -13.69 47.21
CA VAL A 86 -23.00 -13.70 46.81
C VAL A 86 -22.55 -12.35 46.26
N VAL A 87 -23.44 -11.64 45.57
CA VAL A 87 -23.18 -10.30 45.00
C VAL A 87 -24.47 -9.50 45.12
N ASN A 88 -24.38 -8.30 45.73
CA ASN A 88 -25.56 -7.50 46.04
C ASN A 88 -26.41 -7.17 44.79
N GLU A 89 -25.80 -6.85 43.63
CA GLU A 89 -26.56 -6.45 42.44
C GLU A 89 -25.84 -6.80 41.12
N VAL A 90 -26.52 -7.52 40.22
CA VAL A 90 -26.11 -7.76 38.83
C VAL A 90 -26.91 -6.82 37.93
N GLN A 91 -26.21 -5.94 37.22
CA GLN A 91 -26.84 -4.98 36.32
C GLN A 91 -27.21 -5.60 34.97
N LEU A 92 -28.36 -5.19 34.44
CA LEU A 92 -28.83 -5.57 33.11
C LEU A 92 -27.87 -5.02 32.05
N THR A 93 -27.32 -5.91 31.23
CA THR A 93 -26.52 -5.53 30.08
C THR A 93 -27.46 -5.25 28.90
N VAL A 94 -27.32 -4.06 28.31
CA VAL A 94 -28.09 -3.62 27.15
C VAL A 94 -27.12 -3.46 25.97
N LEU A 95 -27.32 -4.24 24.91
CA LEU A 95 -26.62 -4.09 23.65
C LEU A 95 -27.51 -3.36 22.65
N SER A 96 -27.01 -2.25 22.10
CA SER A 96 -27.65 -1.49 21.01
C SER A 96 -27.46 -2.17 19.65
N HIS A 97 -28.09 -1.67 18.58
CA HIS A 97 -28.06 -2.27 17.23
C HIS A 97 -26.63 -2.47 16.66
N HIS A 98 -25.70 -1.56 16.96
CA HIS A 98 -24.31 -1.62 16.48
C HIS A 98 -23.34 -2.06 17.58
N GLN A 99 -23.81 -2.82 18.57
CA GLN A 99 -22.98 -3.26 19.69
C GLN A 99 -23.00 -4.78 19.83
N TYR A 100 -21.86 -5.30 20.26
CA TYR A 100 -21.67 -6.72 20.52
C TYR A 100 -20.78 -6.93 21.74
N CYS A 101 -20.82 -8.13 22.29
CA CYS A 101 -19.85 -8.55 23.29
C CYS A 101 -19.53 -10.03 23.11
N VAL A 102 -18.32 -10.42 23.51
CA VAL A 102 -17.93 -11.83 23.61
C VAL A 102 -17.98 -12.22 25.08
N VAL A 103 -18.76 -13.25 25.38
CA VAL A 103 -18.94 -13.81 26.73
C VAL A 103 -18.11 -15.09 26.83
N VAL A 104 -17.28 -15.18 27.85
CA VAL A 104 -16.47 -16.36 28.16
C VAL A 104 -17.20 -17.20 29.20
N ASN A 105 -17.14 -18.52 29.03
CA ASN A 105 -17.85 -19.52 29.83
C ASN A 105 -19.38 -19.35 29.79
N PRO A 106 -20.01 -19.30 28.60
CA PRO A 106 -21.45 -19.20 28.48
C PRO A 106 -22.14 -20.39 29.15
N LEU A 107 -23.37 -20.19 29.62
CA LEU A 107 -24.17 -21.27 30.18
C LEU A 107 -24.61 -22.23 29.06
N GLY A 108 -24.33 -23.53 29.21
CA GLY A 108 -24.83 -24.57 28.32
C GLY A 108 -26.32 -24.86 28.54
N ASP A 109 -26.89 -25.70 27.67
CA ASP A 109 -28.29 -26.16 27.77
C ASP A 109 -28.58 -26.93 29.08
N ASP A 110 -27.52 -27.47 29.70
CA ASP A 110 -27.54 -28.18 30.97
C ASP A 110 -27.56 -27.23 32.19
N GLY A 111 -27.56 -25.91 31.96
CA GLY A 111 -27.54 -24.90 33.01
C GLY A 111 -26.19 -24.79 33.73
N ARG A 112 -25.11 -25.32 33.15
CA ARG A 112 -23.74 -25.25 33.70
C ARG A 112 -22.83 -24.41 32.81
N PRO A 113 -21.84 -23.71 33.37
CA PRO A 113 -20.93 -22.90 32.58
C PRO A 113 -20.00 -23.78 31.73
N CYS A 114 -20.01 -23.57 30.41
CA CYS A 114 -19.13 -24.25 29.48
C CYS A 114 -17.72 -23.63 29.53
N LEU A 115 -16.88 -24.14 30.44
CA LEU A 115 -15.54 -23.59 30.69
C LEU A 115 -14.68 -23.60 29.42
N GLY A 116 -14.10 -22.44 29.08
CA GLY A 116 -13.23 -22.24 27.91
C GLY A 116 -13.97 -21.93 26.61
N CYS A 117 -15.31 -22.02 26.58
CA CYS A 117 -16.10 -21.64 25.42
C CYS A 117 -16.30 -20.12 25.34
N ARG A 118 -16.45 -19.61 24.12
CA ARG A 118 -16.72 -18.19 23.81
C ARG A 118 -18.07 -18.10 23.08
N GLU A 119 -18.90 -17.16 23.46
CA GLU A 119 -20.19 -16.88 22.80
C GLU A 119 -20.25 -15.41 22.37
N LEU A 120 -20.49 -15.17 21.07
CA LEU A 120 -20.72 -13.84 20.52
C LEU A 120 -22.19 -13.45 20.67
N ARG A 121 -22.48 -12.41 21.45
CA ARG A 121 -23.82 -11.83 21.60
C ARG A 121 -23.89 -10.51 20.82
N LYS A 122 -24.82 -10.44 19.86
CA LYS A 122 -25.07 -9.27 19.01
C LYS A 122 -26.33 -8.54 19.46
N GLY A 123 -26.31 -7.21 19.43
CA GLY A 123 -27.50 -6.40 19.68
C GLY A 123 -28.48 -6.37 18.49
N PRO A 124 -29.71 -5.86 18.68
CA PRO A 124 -30.26 -5.36 19.94
C PRO A 124 -30.64 -6.52 20.89
N LYS A 125 -30.04 -6.57 22.08
CA LYS A 125 -30.29 -7.65 23.06
C LYS A 125 -30.08 -7.16 24.47
N THR A 126 -31.00 -7.51 25.36
CA THR A 126 -30.91 -7.24 26.80
C THR A 126 -30.77 -8.55 27.55
N PHE A 127 -29.74 -8.69 28.38
CA PHE A 127 -29.49 -9.91 29.15
C PHE A 127 -28.73 -9.62 30.45
N PHE A 128 -28.76 -10.57 31.37
CA PHE A 128 -27.90 -10.56 32.56
C PHE A 128 -26.76 -11.57 32.34
N LEU A 129 -25.56 -11.27 32.84
CA LEU A 129 -24.49 -12.25 32.86
C LEU A 129 -24.79 -13.31 33.92
N HIS A 130 -24.84 -14.57 33.49
CA HIS A 130 -25.03 -15.69 34.41
C HIS A 130 -23.82 -15.92 35.32
N PRO A 131 -23.98 -16.59 36.47
CA PRO A 131 -22.86 -16.93 37.33
C PRO A 131 -21.79 -17.74 36.56
N GLY A 132 -20.56 -17.23 36.55
CA GLY A 132 -19.45 -17.81 35.79
C GLY A 132 -19.19 -17.14 34.43
N GLU A 133 -20.18 -16.47 33.85
CA GLU A 133 -20.02 -15.68 32.63
C GLU A 133 -19.23 -14.40 32.91
N LYS A 134 -18.32 -14.07 32.01
CA LYS A 134 -17.57 -12.80 32.04
C LYS A 134 -17.43 -12.24 30.65
N PHE A 135 -17.39 -10.92 30.53
CA PHE A 135 -16.99 -10.30 29.27
C PHE A 135 -15.51 -10.54 29.02
N GLU A 136 -15.15 -10.85 27.79
CA GLU A 136 -13.75 -10.92 27.38
C GLU A 136 -13.13 -9.51 27.29
N ARG A 137 -13.81 -8.59 26.60
CA ARG A 137 -13.34 -7.21 26.33
C ARG A 137 -14.41 -6.15 26.57
N GLY A 138 -15.43 -6.46 27.37
CA GLY A 138 -16.59 -5.59 27.58
C GLY A 138 -17.54 -5.53 26.37
N ILE A 139 -18.36 -4.46 26.34
CA ILE A 139 -19.23 -4.13 25.21
C ILE A 139 -18.39 -3.39 24.17
N GLN A 140 -18.47 -3.83 22.92
CA GLN A 140 -17.74 -3.31 21.78
C GLN A 140 -18.72 -2.81 20.71
N ASP A 141 -18.31 -1.77 19.99
CA ASP A 141 -19.08 -1.25 18.85
C ASP A 141 -18.68 -1.98 17.56
N ALA A 142 -19.65 -2.14 16.66
CA ALA A 142 -19.45 -2.71 15.34
C ALA A 142 -18.50 -1.84 14.51
N ILE A 143 -17.73 -2.47 13.63
CA ILE A 143 -16.83 -1.78 12.72
C ILE A 143 -17.66 -1.26 11.54
N ILE A 144 -17.83 0.05 11.48
CA ILE A 144 -18.54 0.73 10.39
C ILE A 144 -17.58 0.87 9.20
N LEU A 145 -17.97 0.31 8.05
CA LEU A 145 -17.24 0.42 6.79
C LEU A 145 -17.97 1.34 5.84
N GLU A 146 -17.26 2.34 5.32
CA GLU A 146 -17.75 3.21 4.24
C GLU A 146 -17.64 2.50 2.87
N SER A 147 -18.25 3.05 1.82
CA SER A 147 -18.26 2.45 0.48
C SER A 147 -16.87 2.33 -0.17
N ASP A 148 -15.88 3.10 0.30
CA ASP A 148 -14.49 3.07 -0.18
C ASP A 148 -13.56 2.30 0.76
N GLU A 149 -14.11 1.57 1.73
CA GLU A 149 -13.37 0.81 2.73
C GLU A 149 -13.69 -0.67 2.69
N ALA A 150 -12.73 -1.47 3.13
CA ALA A 150 -12.90 -2.89 3.34
C ALA A 150 -12.04 -3.37 4.51
N LEU A 151 -12.43 -4.50 5.09
CA LEU A 151 -11.60 -5.24 6.03
C LEU A 151 -10.99 -6.44 5.33
N LEU A 152 -9.66 -6.55 5.36
CA LEU A 152 -8.97 -7.80 5.11
C LEU A 152 -8.97 -8.59 6.40
N VAL A 153 -9.58 -9.77 6.36
CA VAL A 153 -9.71 -10.67 7.51
C VAL A 153 -9.04 -11.99 7.21
N THR A 154 -8.55 -12.65 8.26
CA THR A 154 -7.91 -13.98 8.17
C THR A 154 -8.61 -14.97 9.08
N ALA A 155 -8.92 -16.17 8.58
CA ALA A 155 -9.51 -17.22 9.41
C ALA A 155 -8.46 -17.76 10.40
N GLN A 156 -8.84 -17.89 11.67
CA GLN A 156 -8.02 -18.51 12.71
C GLN A 156 -8.48 -19.95 12.99
N GLU A 157 -9.78 -20.20 12.89
CA GLU A 157 -10.41 -21.51 13.07
C GLU A 157 -11.18 -21.88 11.79
N GLU A 158 -11.51 -23.16 11.63
CA GLU A 158 -12.32 -23.63 10.50
C GLU A 158 -13.80 -23.32 10.73
N PHE A 159 -14.46 -22.73 9.73
CA PHE A 159 -15.90 -22.46 9.81
C PHE A 159 -16.52 -22.26 8.42
N ASP A 160 -17.83 -22.45 8.34
CA ASP A 160 -18.60 -22.09 7.14
C ASP A 160 -19.07 -20.64 7.25
N ASP A 161 -18.62 -19.79 6.34
CA ASP A 161 -19.14 -18.45 6.18
C ASP A 161 -20.26 -18.40 5.14
N ILE A 162 -21.12 -17.40 5.25
CA ILE A 162 -22.17 -17.13 4.28
C ILE A 162 -21.80 -15.80 3.63
N THR A 163 -21.47 -15.87 2.35
CA THR A 163 -21.19 -14.68 1.52
C THR A 163 -22.44 -13.81 1.37
N GLU A 164 -22.26 -12.56 0.93
CA GLU A 164 -23.37 -11.63 0.66
C GLU A 164 -24.41 -12.21 -0.32
N ASP A 165 -23.97 -13.06 -1.26
CA ASP A 165 -24.82 -13.76 -2.22
C ASP A 165 -25.57 -14.98 -1.63
N GLY A 166 -25.42 -15.24 -0.32
CA GLY A 166 -26.01 -16.37 0.37
C GLY A 166 -25.31 -17.71 0.12
N SER A 167 -24.20 -17.71 -0.62
CA SER A 167 -23.42 -18.92 -0.86
C SER A 167 -22.56 -19.27 0.36
N LYS A 168 -22.54 -20.56 0.73
CA LYS A 168 -21.71 -21.07 1.81
C LYS A 168 -20.28 -21.27 1.32
N VAL A 169 -19.34 -20.63 1.99
CA VAL A 169 -17.91 -20.77 1.75
C VAL A 169 -17.28 -21.44 2.96
N HIS A 170 -16.65 -22.59 2.74
CA HIS A 170 -15.90 -23.27 3.78
C HIS A 170 -14.52 -22.60 3.92
N LEU A 171 -14.22 -22.04 5.08
CA LEU A 171 -12.97 -21.35 5.36
C LEU A 171 -12.08 -22.19 6.27
N THR A 172 -10.81 -22.27 5.91
CA THR A 172 -9.77 -22.98 6.65
C THR A 172 -8.81 -22.00 7.33
N PRO A 173 -8.12 -22.40 8.41
CA PRO A 173 -7.17 -21.53 9.09
C PRO A 173 -6.10 -20.96 8.14
N GLY A 174 -5.97 -19.64 8.11
CA GLY A 174 -5.06 -18.91 7.24
C GLY A 174 -5.69 -18.34 5.96
N ASP A 175 -6.91 -18.76 5.61
CA ASP A 175 -7.63 -18.18 4.46
C ASP A 175 -7.88 -16.69 4.68
N ARG A 176 -7.73 -15.91 3.60
CA ARG A 176 -7.87 -14.46 3.62
C ARG A 176 -8.95 -14.00 2.66
N TRP A 177 -9.86 -13.15 3.13
CA TRP A 177 -10.91 -12.56 2.29
C TRP A 177 -11.19 -11.11 2.70
N MET A 178 -11.98 -10.43 1.87
CA MET A 178 -12.37 -9.05 2.11
C MET A 178 -13.84 -8.95 2.49
N ILE A 179 -14.12 -7.99 3.35
CA ILE A 179 -15.46 -7.55 3.72
C ILE A 179 -15.59 -6.12 3.23
N HIS A 180 -16.46 -5.90 2.25
CA HIS A 180 -16.63 -4.60 1.60
C HIS A 180 -17.69 -3.76 2.32
N GLY A 181 -17.47 -2.46 2.41
CA GLY A 181 -18.53 -1.53 2.77
C GLY A 181 -19.47 -1.24 1.59
N PRO A 182 -20.63 -0.59 1.84
CA PRO A 182 -21.07 -0.06 3.12
C PRO A 182 -21.75 -1.13 3.99
N THR A 183 -21.17 -1.45 5.15
CA THR A 183 -21.75 -2.44 6.07
C THR A 183 -21.25 -2.24 7.49
N ASP A 184 -22.07 -2.65 8.46
CA ASP A 184 -21.69 -2.70 9.87
C ASP A 184 -21.20 -4.09 10.20
N TYR A 185 -19.89 -4.23 10.35
CA TYR A 185 -19.28 -5.53 10.56
C TYR A 185 -19.05 -5.82 12.04
N ILE A 186 -19.63 -6.92 12.53
CA ILE A 186 -19.34 -7.47 13.85
C ILE A 186 -18.38 -8.66 13.69
N PRO A 187 -17.14 -8.56 14.18
CA PRO A 187 -16.15 -9.64 14.11
C PRO A 187 -16.67 -10.94 14.73
N ARG A 188 -16.48 -12.04 13.99
CA ARG A 188 -16.72 -13.39 14.52
C ARG A 188 -15.56 -13.86 15.40
N THR A 189 -15.80 -14.84 16.26
CA THR A 189 -14.82 -15.42 17.19
C THR A 189 -13.75 -16.26 16.51
N GLU A 190 -14.06 -16.79 15.33
CA GLU A 190 -13.21 -17.68 14.53
C GLU A 190 -12.20 -16.91 13.66
N ILE A 191 -12.30 -15.58 13.62
CA ILE A 191 -11.48 -14.69 12.79
C ILE A 191 -10.30 -14.17 13.61
N GLY A 192 -9.13 -14.15 12.97
CA GLY A 192 -7.89 -13.64 13.53
C GLY A 192 -7.67 -12.16 13.22
N ASN A 193 -6.59 -11.86 12.50
CA ASN A 193 -6.18 -10.48 12.23
C ASN A 193 -7.16 -9.76 11.29
N ILE A 194 -7.49 -8.53 11.65
CA ILE A 194 -8.33 -7.61 10.87
C ILE A 194 -7.46 -6.42 10.47
N GLN A 195 -7.36 -6.17 9.17
CA GLN A 195 -6.68 -5.01 8.62
C GLN A 195 -7.67 -4.15 7.83
N ARG A 196 -7.83 -2.88 8.24
CA ARG A 196 -8.64 -1.91 7.50
C ARG A 196 -7.89 -1.46 6.24
N ARG A 197 -8.56 -1.50 5.11
CA ARG A 197 -8.08 -1.03 3.81
C ARG A 197 -8.99 0.07 3.32
N LYS A 198 -8.38 1.09 2.73
CA LYS A 198 -9.08 2.20 2.08
C LYS A 198 -8.68 2.26 0.62
N ALA A 199 -9.64 2.51 -0.26
CA ALA A 199 -9.39 2.67 -1.67
C ALA A 199 -8.46 3.87 -1.90
N THR A 200 -7.43 3.67 -2.71
CA THR A 200 -6.48 4.73 -3.06
C THR A 200 -7.00 5.46 -4.30
N PRO A 201 -7.29 6.77 -4.22
CA PRO A 201 -7.66 7.54 -5.40
C PRO A 201 -6.44 7.68 -6.33
N LEU A 202 -6.62 7.36 -7.60
CA LEU A 202 -5.62 7.50 -8.66
C LEU A 202 -6.17 8.46 -9.72
N ASN A 203 -5.47 9.57 -9.93
CA ASN A 203 -5.81 10.52 -11.00
C ASN A 203 -5.35 10.02 -12.38
N GLU A 204 -5.69 10.78 -13.43
CA GLU A 204 -5.11 10.61 -14.76
C GLU A 204 -3.58 10.72 -14.67
N ASN A 205 -2.86 9.75 -15.25
CA ASN A 205 -1.39 9.63 -15.22
C ASN A 205 -0.77 9.24 -13.87
N GLU A 206 -1.57 8.92 -12.86
CA GLU A 206 -1.10 8.34 -11.61
C GLU A 206 -1.35 6.83 -11.59
N GLY A 207 -0.60 6.12 -10.75
CA GLY A 207 -0.82 4.71 -10.51
C GLY A 207 -0.10 4.20 -9.29
N ILE A 208 -0.38 2.94 -8.93
CA ILE A 208 0.32 2.20 -7.88
C ILE A 208 0.81 0.86 -8.41
N TYR A 209 1.94 0.40 -7.90
CA TYR A 209 2.39 -0.97 -8.14
C TYR A 209 1.77 -1.90 -7.11
N VAL A 210 1.21 -3.00 -7.62
CA VAL A 210 0.52 -4.00 -6.82
C VAL A 210 1.17 -5.35 -7.08
N ARG A 211 1.49 -6.07 -6.01
CA ARG A 211 1.97 -7.44 -6.05
C ARG A 211 0.90 -8.38 -5.53
N ASN A 212 0.62 -9.42 -6.29
CA ASN A 212 -0.17 -10.54 -5.81
C ASN A 212 0.72 -11.44 -4.94
N VAL A 213 0.32 -11.67 -3.68
CA VAL A 213 1.08 -12.43 -2.67
C VAL A 213 1.07 -13.93 -2.98
N GLN A 214 0.02 -14.44 -3.64
CA GLN A 214 -0.12 -15.86 -3.97
C GLN A 214 0.67 -16.24 -5.23
N SER A 215 0.52 -15.47 -6.32
CA SER A 215 1.22 -15.74 -7.59
C SER A 215 2.59 -15.09 -7.68
N GLY A 216 2.87 -14.09 -6.84
CA GLY A 216 4.07 -13.25 -6.93
C GLY A 216 4.05 -12.23 -8.08
N GLN A 217 3.01 -12.24 -8.94
CA GLN A 217 2.91 -11.35 -10.08
C GLN A 217 2.82 -9.89 -9.64
N VAL A 218 3.61 -9.02 -10.27
CA VAL A 218 3.60 -7.57 -10.03
C VAL A 218 3.03 -6.88 -11.26
N ARG A 219 2.14 -5.91 -11.05
CA ARG A 219 1.54 -5.10 -12.12
C ARG A 219 1.37 -3.65 -11.68
N ALA A 220 1.28 -2.75 -12.65
CA ALA A 220 0.89 -1.36 -12.43
C ALA A 220 -0.64 -1.24 -12.56
N ILE A 221 -1.26 -0.54 -11.63
CA ILE A 221 -2.66 -0.13 -11.71
C ILE A 221 -2.69 1.38 -11.95
N LEU A 222 -3.26 1.78 -13.08
CA LEU A 222 -3.33 3.18 -13.52
C LEU A 222 -4.70 3.79 -13.21
N GLY A 223 -4.76 5.11 -13.04
CA GLY A 223 -6.00 5.88 -12.97
C GLY A 223 -6.58 6.21 -14.36
N PRO A 224 -7.73 6.91 -14.42
CA PRO A 224 -8.48 7.49 -13.31
C PRO A 224 -9.45 6.48 -12.67
N GLN A 225 -9.15 6.03 -11.44
CA GLN A 225 -10.04 5.17 -10.65
C GLN A 225 -9.65 5.21 -9.17
N SER A 226 -10.58 4.85 -8.29
CA SER A 226 -10.26 4.56 -6.88
C SER A 226 -10.00 3.06 -6.74
N TYR A 227 -8.75 2.67 -6.48
CA TYR A 227 -8.38 1.26 -6.44
C TYR A 227 -8.31 0.75 -5.00
N LEU A 228 -9.11 -0.27 -4.72
CA LEU A 228 -9.06 -1.02 -3.47
C LEU A 228 -8.26 -2.31 -3.69
N LEU A 229 -7.18 -2.48 -2.93
CA LEU A 229 -6.31 -3.66 -3.00
C LEU A 229 -7.10 -4.92 -2.65
N GLN A 230 -7.02 -5.93 -3.52
CA GLN A 230 -7.70 -7.22 -3.33
C GLN A 230 -7.09 -8.06 -2.19
N ALA A 231 -7.79 -9.11 -1.74
CA ALA A 231 -7.37 -9.94 -0.60
C ALA A 231 -5.94 -10.50 -0.73
N ALA A 232 -5.57 -10.91 -1.95
CA ALA A 232 -4.25 -11.45 -2.27
C ALA A 232 -3.27 -10.39 -2.78
N GLU A 233 -3.57 -9.10 -2.64
CA GLU A 233 -2.75 -7.99 -3.16
C GLU A 233 -2.16 -7.14 -2.04
N GLU A 234 -0.92 -6.69 -2.27
CA GLU A 234 -0.19 -5.74 -1.43
C GLU A 234 0.51 -4.71 -2.31
N LEU A 235 0.83 -3.53 -1.75
CA LEU A 235 1.61 -2.51 -2.45
C LEU A 235 3.03 -3.02 -2.68
N TYR A 236 3.54 -2.79 -3.88
CA TYR A 236 4.90 -3.15 -4.26
C TYR A 236 5.78 -1.92 -4.36
N GLU A 237 6.94 -1.96 -3.70
CA GLU A 237 7.94 -0.90 -3.81
C GLU A 237 8.85 -1.16 -5.00
N LYS A 238 8.75 -0.32 -6.04
CA LYS A 238 9.69 -0.36 -7.16
C LYS A 238 10.94 0.42 -6.79
N GLU A 239 12.09 -0.23 -6.77
CA GLU A 239 13.39 0.43 -6.59
C GLU A 239 13.92 0.99 -7.92
N LEU A 240 14.59 2.14 -7.84
CA LEU A 240 15.34 2.75 -8.93
C LEU A 240 16.79 2.95 -8.48
N THR A 241 17.71 3.05 -9.43
CA THR A 241 19.10 3.40 -9.09
C THR A 241 19.16 4.85 -8.58
N PRO A 242 20.08 5.19 -7.66
CA PRO A 242 20.20 6.55 -7.14
C PRO A 242 20.37 7.60 -8.25
N LEU A 243 21.12 7.24 -9.30
CA LEU A 243 21.31 8.08 -10.47
C LEU A 243 20.01 8.31 -11.26
N ALA A 244 19.18 7.27 -11.45
CA ALA A 244 17.91 7.43 -12.14
C ALA A 244 16.93 8.32 -11.34
N GLU A 245 16.91 8.19 -10.01
CA GLU A 245 16.11 9.07 -9.16
C GLU A 245 16.59 10.53 -9.25
N GLU A 246 17.90 10.77 -9.24
CA GLU A 246 18.49 12.10 -9.43
C GLU A 246 18.13 12.69 -10.81
N ILE A 247 18.24 11.89 -11.86
CA ILE A 247 17.88 12.30 -13.23
C ILE A 247 16.40 12.68 -13.34
N LEU A 248 15.50 11.88 -12.76
CA LEU A 248 14.07 12.18 -12.75
C LEU A 248 13.77 13.45 -11.94
N LYS A 249 14.44 13.63 -10.81
CA LYS A 249 14.31 14.83 -9.98
C LYS A 249 14.71 16.11 -10.73
N GLU A 250 15.77 16.02 -11.54
CA GLU A 250 16.24 17.14 -12.37
C GLU A 250 15.51 17.27 -13.74
N GLY A 251 14.46 16.47 -13.98
CA GLY A 251 13.61 16.58 -15.17
C GLY A 251 14.12 15.85 -16.41
N GLY A 252 15.12 14.97 -16.27
CA GLY A 252 15.59 14.09 -17.35
C GLY A 252 17.08 14.13 -17.63
N GLY A 253 17.87 14.96 -16.92
CA GLY A 253 19.33 14.89 -17.02
C GLY A 253 20.10 15.65 -15.94
N VAL A 254 21.32 15.18 -15.65
CA VAL A 254 22.26 15.72 -14.65
C VAL A 254 23.65 15.84 -15.29
N GLY A 255 24.40 16.89 -14.98
CA GLY A 255 25.77 17.05 -15.48
C GLY A 255 26.51 18.23 -14.88
N ASP A 256 27.83 18.24 -15.04
CA ASP A 256 28.70 19.30 -14.54
C ASP A 256 28.52 20.61 -15.35
N ALA A 257 28.44 21.72 -14.64
CA ALA A 257 27.87 23.01 -15.06
C ALA A 257 28.30 23.58 -16.44
N SER A 258 27.42 24.45 -16.97
CA SER A 258 27.41 25.17 -18.28
C SER A 258 26.61 24.54 -19.43
N ILE A 259 25.65 23.67 -19.14
CA ILE A 259 24.84 23.06 -20.20
C ILE A 259 23.53 23.84 -20.37
N ARG A 260 23.42 24.66 -21.45
CA ARG A 260 22.14 25.25 -21.94
C ARG A 260 21.01 24.22 -22.09
N LYS A 261 21.32 22.92 -22.06
CA LYS A 261 20.37 21.80 -22.16
C LYS A 261 19.56 21.55 -20.88
N ILE A 262 19.98 22.05 -19.70
CA ILE A 262 19.25 21.83 -18.43
C ILE A 262 17.88 22.52 -18.46
N ALA A 263 17.76 23.70 -19.08
CA ALA A 263 16.48 24.41 -19.21
C ALA A 263 15.41 23.64 -20.04
N TYR A 264 15.82 22.70 -20.89
CA TYR A 264 14.87 21.87 -21.65
C TYR A 264 14.17 20.83 -20.78
N PHE A 265 14.80 20.46 -19.66
CA PHE A 265 14.29 19.44 -18.74
C PHE A 265 13.36 20.02 -17.67
N ASP A 266 13.33 21.34 -17.49
CA ASP A 266 12.49 21.98 -16.46
C ASP A 266 11.00 21.70 -16.67
N GLY A 267 10.54 21.61 -17.92
CA GLY A 267 9.15 21.27 -18.24
C GLY A 267 8.76 19.81 -17.97
N ALA A 268 9.75 18.92 -17.81
CA ALA A 268 9.53 17.50 -17.52
C ALA A 268 9.65 17.17 -16.03
N LYS A 269 9.98 18.15 -15.18
CA LYS A 269 9.97 17.98 -13.72
C LYS A 269 8.55 17.73 -13.24
N ASP A 270 8.38 16.66 -12.48
CA ASP A 270 7.12 16.34 -11.83
C ASP A 270 7.24 16.51 -10.30
N PRO A 271 6.70 17.60 -9.71
CA PRO A 271 6.71 17.81 -8.27
C PRO A 271 5.93 16.75 -7.48
N SER A 272 4.95 16.09 -8.11
CA SER A 272 4.11 15.09 -7.46
C SER A 272 4.88 13.81 -7.09
N LEU A 273 5.92 13.50 -7.87
CA LEU A 273 6.74 12.29 -7.72
C LEU A 273 7.68 12.38 -6.50
N PHE A 274 8.06 13.59 -6.07
CA PHE A 274 9.04 13.86 -5.01
C PHE A 274 8.46 14.76 -3.92
N LYS A 275 7.48 14.26 -3.15
CA LYS A 275 6.95 14.98 -1.97
C LYS A 275 8.04 15.07 -0.89
N GLY A 276 8.41 16.30 -0.51
CA GLY A 276 9.42 16.53 0.53
C GLY A 276 10.82 15.99 0.17
N ASN A 277 11.20 16.02 -1.11
CA ASN A 277 12.46 15.46 -1.64
C ASN A 277 12.60 13.93 -1.55
N LYS A 278 11.53 13.19 -1.22
CA LYS A 278 11.55 11.73 -1.17
C LYS A 278 10.51 11.16 -2.14
N ARG A 279 10.90 10.13 -2.88
CA ARG A 279 10.00 9.40 -3.78
C ARG A 279 9.14 8.41 -2.99
N ASP A 280 7.85 8.38 -3.31
CA ASP A 280 6.97 7.27 -2.91
C ASP A 280 7.22 6.07 -3.84
N LYS A 281 7.81 5.01 -3.29
CA LYS A 281 8.24 3.84 -4.09
C LYS A 281 7.08 2.98 -4.58
N THR A 282 5.91 3.12 -3.98
CA THR A 282 4.70 2.37 -4.33
C THR A 282 3.96 2.97 -5.52
N ARG A 283 4.22 4.25 -5.82
CA ARG A 283 3.63 4.95 -6.95
C ARG A 283 4.33 4.56 -8.25
N VAL A 284 3.52 4.48 -9.32
CA VAL A 284 4.01 4.23 -10.67
C VAL A 284 4.94 5.36 -11.07
N VAL A 285 6.11 4.98 -11.60
CA VAL A 285 7.10 5.94 -12.05
C VAL A 285 6.71 6.43 -13.44
N THR A 286 6.49 7.73 -13.54
CA THR A 286 6.14 8.39 -14.81
C THR A 286 7.16 9.45 -15.18
N TYR A 287 7.30 9.71 -16.48
CA TYR A 287 8.17 10.75 -17.00
C TYR A 287 7.55 11.41 -18.23
N ARG A 288 7.35 12.72 -18.18
CA ARG A 288 6.84 13.49 -19.33
C ARG A 288 7.96 13.69 -20.34
N CYS A 289 7.95 12.92 -21.43
CA CYS A 289 8.99 13.03 -22.44
C CYS A 289 8.88 14.39 -23.15
N PRO A 290 9.93 15.25 -23.14
CA PRO A 290 9.87 16.54 -23.81
C PRO A 290 9.62 16.40 -25.32
N SER A 291 8.99 17.40 -25.92
CA SER A 291 8.83 17.45 -27.37
C SER A 291 10.17 17.30 -28.08
N ASN A 292 10.18 16.56 -29.18
CA ASN A 292 11.39 16.31 -29.98
C ASN A 292 12.50 15.51 -29.26
N CYS A 293 12.13 14.76 -28.24
CA CYS A 293 12.97 13.78 -27.57
C CYS A 293 12.44 12.36 -27.74
N ALA A 294 13.31 11.39 -27.51
CA ALA A 294 12.99 9.98 -27.39
C ALA A 294 13.57 9.45 -26.07
N VAL A 295 12.83 8.57 -25.40
CA VAL A 295 13.24 7.88 -24.18
C VAL A 295 13.17 6.39 -24.45
N GLN A 296 14.23 5.65 -24.11
CA GLN A 296 14.22 4.20 -24.19
C GLN A 296 13.92 3.61 -22.81
N VAL A 297 12.99 2.67 -22.80
CA VAL A 297 12.61 1.87 -21.64
C VAL A 297 12.99 0.43 -21.89
N TYR A 298 13.63 -0.20 -20.91
CA TYR A 298 14.11 -1.58 -20.99
C TYR A 298 13.43 -2.45 -19.94
N ASN A 299 12.86 -3.57 -20.36
CA ASN A 299 12.36 -4.62 -19.47
C ASN A 299 13.46 -5.68 -19.28
N TYR A 300 14.02 -5.76 -18.07
CA TYR A 300 15.13 -6.68 -17.80
C TYR A 300 14.73 -8.16 -17.75
N ILE A 301 13.47 -8.47 -17.49
CA ILE A 301 12.98 -9.85 -17.41
C ILE A 301 12.77 -10.38 -18.83
N GLU A 302 12.04 -9.63 -19.65
CA GLU A 302 11.73 -10.02 -21.02
C GLU A 302 12.87 -9.75 -22.01
N LYS A 303 13.86 -8.96 -21.59
CA LYS A 303 14.97 -8.47 -22.43
C LYS A 303 14.49 -7.67 -23.65
N THR A 304 13.35 -7.03 -23.52
CA THR A 304 12.72 -6.18 -24.55
C THR A 304 13.01 -4.72 -24.28
N ALA A 305 13.07 -3.92 -25.33
CA ALA A 305 13.23 -2.48 -25.26
C ALA A 305 12.14 -1.81 -26.10
N ARG A 306 11.60 -0.70 -25.61
CA ARG A 306 10.69 0.16 -26.36
C ARG A 306 11.13 1.60 -26.30
N VAL A 307 10.82 2.35 -27.36
CA VAL A 307 11.11 3.77 -27.46
C VAL A 307 9.81 4.55 -27.34
N VAL A 308 9.82 5.59 -26.52
CA VAL A 308 8.69 6.52 -26.36
C VAL A 308 9.13 7.88 -26.85
N PHE A 309 8.37 8.44 -27.80
CA PHE A 309 8.63 9.75 -28.37
C PHE A 309 7.84 10.82 -27.62
N GLY A 310 8.47 11.97 -27.37
CA GLY A 310 7.76 13.12 -26.82
C GLY A 310 6.76 13.71 -27.82
N PRO A 311 5.67 14.33 -27.36
CA PRO A 311 5.41 14.76 -25.97
C PRO A 311 4.71 13.72 -25.07
N ASP A 312 4.74 12.43 -25.43
CA ASP A 312 3.99 11.40 -24.71
C ASP A 312 4.55 11.12 -23.30
N LEU A 313 3.66 10.64 -22.42
CA LEU A 313 4.02 10.23 -21.07
C LEU A 313 4.61 8.82 -21.07
N VAL A 314 5.82 8.69 -20.53
CA VAL A 314 6.38 7.38 -20.22
C VAL A 314 5.82 6.91 -18.89
N VAL A 315 5.20 5.73 -18.88
CA VAL A 315 4.76 5.01 -17.68
C VAL A 315 5.59 3.75 -17.59
N LEU A 316 6.32 3.55 -16.49
CA LEU A 316 7.12 2.34 -16.29
C LEU A 316 6.29 1.21 -15.70
N ASP A 317 6.36 0.05 -16.35
CA ASP A 317 5.94 -1.20 -15.72
C ASP A 317 6.87 -1.60 -14.56
N PRO A 318 6.44 -2.52 -13.66
CA PRO A 318 7.22 -2.90 -12.48
C PRO A 318 8.66 -3.33 -12.80
N HIS A 319 8.83 -4.05 -13.92
CA HIS A 319 10.09 -4.63 -14.35
C HIS A 319 10.84 -3.81 -15.40
N GLU A 320 10.28 -2.67 -15.79
CA GLU A 320 10.86 -1.73 -16.74
C GLU A 320 11.73 -0.69 -16.05
N ASN A 321 12.78 -0.23 -16.71
CA ASN A 321 13.61 0.87 -16.25
C ASN A 321 14.00 1.79 -17.41
N PHE A 322 14.29 3.05 -17.10
CA PHE A 322 14.87 3.97 -18.08
C PHE A 322 16.28 3.54 -18.46
N ASN A 323 16.59 3.58 -19.75
CA ASN A 323 17.97 3.51 -20.19
C ASN A 323 18.64 4.86 -19.95
N VAL A 324 19.71 4.87 -19.15
CA VAL A 324 20.48 6.08 -18.84
C VAL A 324 21.62 6.22 -19.84
N LEU A 325 21.59 7.29 -20.62
CA LEU A 325 22.65 7.68 -21.54
C LEU A 325 23.74 8.46 -20.81
N SER A 326 24.99 8.13 -21.10
CA SER A 326 26.17 8.86 -20.63
C SER A 326 26.81 9.56 -21.81
N LEU A 327 26.51 10.85 -21.96
CA LEU A 327 26.84 11.66 -23.12
C LEU A 327 28.05 12.56 -22.85
N SER A 328 28.84 12.80 -23.89
CA SER A 328 29.89 13.81 -23.88
C SER A 328 29.31 15.23 -23.83
N ALA A 329 29.86 16.08 -22.96
CA ALA A 329 29.46 17.48 -22.83
C ALA A 329 30.67 18.41 -22.62
N GLY A 330 30.44 19.72 -22.66
CA GLY A 330 31.52 20.71 -22.56
C GLY A 330 32.21 21.03 -23.90
N LYS A 331 33.23 21.89 -23.79
CA LYS A 331 34.04 22.44 -24.89
C LYS A 331 35.48 22.67 -24.39
N PRO A 332 36.44 21.76 -24.60
CA PRO A 332 36.34 20.54 -25.39
C PRO A 332 35.39 19.51 -24.77
N LYS A 333 34.87 18.59 -25.59
CA LYS A 333 34.01 17.50 -25.13
C LYS A 333 34.74 16.61 -24.13
N LYS A 334 34.12 16.43 -22.97
CA LYS A 334 34.50 15.47 -21.94
C LYS A 334 33.49 14.34 -21.93
N GLU A 335 33.98 13.11 -21.99
CA GLU A 335 33.15 11.91 -21.89
C GLU A 335 32.45 11.85 -20.52
N ASN A 336 31.25 11.25 -20.48
CA ASN A 336 30.45 11.06 -19.27
C ASN A 336 30.08 12.34 -18.49
N ALA A 337 30.15 13.51 -19.12
CA ALA A 337 29.87 14.78 -18.48
C ALA A 337 28.36 15.12 -18.37
N LEU A 338 27.50 14.44 -19.14
CA LEU A 338 26.05 14.56 -19.08
C LEU A 338 25.41 13.18 -18.98
N LYS A 339 24.62 12.95 -17.93
CA LYS A 339 23.81 11.74 -17.75
C LYS A 339 22.35 12.08 -17.98
N THR A 340 21.67 11.38 -18.86
CA THR A 340 20.28 11.71 -19.24
C THR A 340 19.50 10.48 -19.67
N ILE A 341 18.19 10.48 -19.48
CA ILE A 341 17.29 9.45 -20.02
C ILE A 341 16.66 9.88 -21.35
N CYS A 342 16.89 11.13 -21.77
CA CYS A 342 16.33 11.72 -22.97
C CYS A 342 17.38 11.84 -24.08
N LEU A 343 17.05 11.31 -25.25
CA LEU A 343 17.78 11.53 -26.48
C LEU A 343 17.06 12.62 -27.29
N MET A 344 17.75 13.72 -27.57
CA MET A 344 17.18 14.79 -28.41
C MET A 344 17.33 14.42 -29.89
N LEU A 345 16.21 14.43 -30.62
CA LEU A 345 16.19 14.03 -32.02
C LEU A 345 16.72 15.14 -32.96
N GLY A 346 16.62 16.40 -32.57
CA GLY A 346 17.05 17.53 -33.39
C GLY A 346 15.96 18.04 -34.35
N PRO A 347 16.21 19.11 -35.12
CA PRO A 347 17.51 19.71 -35.38
C PRO A 347 18.11 20.38 -34.14
N ASN A 348 19.40 20.14 -33.90
CA ASN A 348 20.17 20.75 -32.82
C ASN A 348 21.63 20.95 -33.25
N PHE A 349 22.41 21.64 -32.42
CA PHE A 349 23.84 21.84 -32.67
C PHE A 349 24.71 21.08 -31.67
N ILE A 350 25.65 20.29 -32.19
CA ILE A 350 26.77 19.76 -31.42
C ILE A 350 27.99 20.62 -31.73
N SER A 351 28.50 21.33 -30.72
CA SER A 351 29.71 22.14 -30.86
C SER A 351 30.87 21.63 -30.01
N ASP A 352 32.09 21.74 -30.50
CA ASP A 352 33.32 21.29 -29.84
C ASP A 352 34.53 22.16 -30.21
N HIS A 353 35.63 22.03 -29.46
CA HIS A 353 36.94 22.55 -29.84
C HIS A 353 37.89 21.41 -30.17
N ILE A 354 38.37 21.36 -31.41
CA ILE A 354 39.32 20.35 -31.88
C ILE A 354 40.71 20.96 -32.00
N THR A 355 41.73 20.20 -31.60
CA THR A 355 43.13 20.58 -31.81
C THR A 355 43.66 19.83 -33.03
N VAL A 356 44.25 20.54 -33.98
CA VAL A 356 44.80 20.00 -35.23
C VAL A 356 46.25 20.48 -35.42
N GLU A 357 46.99 19.75 -36.25
CA GLU A 357 48.36 20.10 -36.65
C GLU A 357 48.46 20.05 -38.18
N THR A 358 49.04 21.08 -38.80
CA THR A 358 49.24 21.20 -40.25
C THR A 358 50.53 20.50 -40.69
N SER A 359 50.76 20.37 -42.00
CA SER A 359 51.96 19.69 -42.54
C SER A 359 53.29 20.42 -42.19
N ASP A 360 53.22 21.70 -41.87
CA ASP A 360 54.31 22.57 -41.42
C ASP A 360 54.33 22.76 -39.89
N HIS A 361 53.70 21.83 -39.14
CA HIS A 361 53.70 21.77 -37.67
C HIS A 361 53.05 22.96 -36.95
N ALA A 362 52.17 23.71 -37.62
CA ALA A 362 51.36 24.72 -36.95
C ALA A 362 50.22 24.04 -36.18
N ARG A 363 50.16 24.29 -34.87
CA ARG A 363 49.10 23.76 -34.00
C ARG A 363 47.97 24.76 -33.87
N LEU A 364 46.76 24.33 -34.21
CA LEU A 364 45.57 25.17 -34.22
C LEU A 364 44.48 24.56 -33.36
N LYS A 365 43.66 25.43 -32.76
CA LYS A 365 42.43 25.05 -32.07
C LYS A 365 41.26 25.63 -32.84
N ILE A 366 40.40 24.76 -33.35
CA ILE A 366 39.28 25.13 -34.21
C ILE A 366 37.99 24.92 -33.41
N ALA A 367 37.12 25.93 -33.37
CA ALA A 367 35.77 25.75 -32.86
C ALA A 367 34.89 25.22 -34.00
N VAL A 368 34.31 24.03 -33.80
CA VAL A 368 33.43 23.40 -34.78
C VAL A 368 32.02 23.35 -34.21
N SER A 369 31.02 23.61 -35.05
CA SER A 369 29.60 23.45 -34.73
C SER A 369 28.92 22.66 -35.83
N MET A 370 28.26 21.57 -35.47
CA MET A 370 27.60 20.65 -36.40
C MET A 370 26.09 20.74 -36.19
N ASN A 371 25.34 21.02 -37.26
CA ASN A 371 23.88 20.92 -37.25
C ASN A 371 23.48 19.46 -37.47
N ASN A 372 22.83 18.87 -36.48
CA ASN A 372 22.54 17.45 -36.43
C ASN A 372 21.06 17.16 -36.16
N GLU A 373 20.57 16.08 -36.75
CA GLU A 373 19.24 15.53 -36.53
C GLU A 373 19.27 14.00 -36.68
N PHE A 374 18.38 13.29 -35.99
CA PHE A 374 18.20 11.86 -36.15
C PHE A 374 17.14 11.57 -37.21
N ARG A 375 17.47 10.68 -38.15
CA ARG A 375 16.51 10.17 -39.13
C ARG A 375 15.91 8.87 -38.59
N VAL A 376 14.67 8.94 -38.13
CA VAL A 376 13.94 7.79 -37.57
C VAL A 376 12.59 7.60 -38.26
N GLU A 377 12.29 6.35 -38.59
CA GLU A 377 10.97 5.93 -39.07
C GLU A 377 10.13 5.51 -37.86
N ARG A 378 9.20 6.38 -37.43
CA ARG A 378 8.32 6.08 -36.30
C ARG A 378 7.40 4.91 -36.64
N GLY A 379 7.25 3.98 -35.70
CA GLY A 379 6.50 2.73 -35.89
C GLY A 379 7.33 1.57 -36.45
N ASN A 380 8.61 1.79 -36.76
CA ASN A 380 9.55 0.73 -37.14
C ASN A 380 10.49 0.42 -35.96
N PRO A 381 10.29 -0.71 -35.24
CA PRO A 381 11.07 -1.02 -34.04
C PRO A 381 12.58 -1.09 -34.27
N GLU A 382 13.02 -1.52 -35.45
CA GLU A 382 14.45 -1.57 -35.79
C GLU A 382 15.03 -0.16 -35.94
N SER A 383 14.31 0.72 -36.63
CA SER A 383 14.72 2.13 -36.81
C SER A 383 14.75 2.89 -35.48
N GLU A 384 13.78 2.62 -34.60
CA GLU A 384 13.70 3.23 -33.27
C GLU A 384 14.81 2.75 -32.34
N ALA A 385 15.11 1.45 -32.35
CA ALA A 385 16.21 0.88 -31.56
C ALA A 385 17.57 1.47 -31.95
N MET A 386 17.77 1.75 -33.24
CA MET A 386 19.01 2.33 -33.77
C MET A 386 19.38 3.68 -33.13
N LEU A 387 18.40 4.46 -32.67
CA LEU A 387 18.65 5.73 -31.97
C LEU A 387 19.57 5.55 -30.75
N PHE A 388 19.45 4.41 -30.07
CA PHE A 388 20.14 4.12 -28.81
C PHE A 388 21.31 3.13 -28.99
N SER A 389 21.63 2.71 -30.22
CA SER A 389 22.74 1.78 -30.50
C SER A 389 24.12 2.36 -30.18
N VAL A 390 24.26 3.69 -30.20
CA VAL A 390 25.50 4.38 -29.83
C VAL A 390 25.31 5.09 -28.48
N PRO A 391 25.91 4.59 -27.38
CA PRO A 391 25.67 5.11 -26.03
C PRO A 391 26.02 6.60 -25.86
N ASP A 392 27.13 7.04 -26.46
CA ASP A 392 27.55 8.44 -26.50
C ASP A 392 27.58 8.96 -27.94
N PHE A 393 26.40 9.22 -28.50
CA PHE A 393 26.29 9.72 -29.87
C PHE A 393 26.99 11.07 -30.07
N ILE A 394 27.06 11.92 -29.03
CA ILE A 394 27.70 13.24 -29.09
C ILE A 394 29.21 13.07 -29.20
N GLY A 395 29.80 12.26 -28.30
CA GLY A 395 31.22 11.96 -28.32
C GLY A 395 31.63 11.25 -29.59
N PHE A 396 30.82 10.29 -30.05
CA PHE A 396 31.03 9.59 -31.31
C PHE A 396 31.06 10.55 -32.51
N ALA A 397 30.05 11.40 -32.67
CA ALA A 397 29.99 12.37 -33.77
C ALA A 397 31.19 13.35 -33.75
N CYS A 398 31.53 13.89 -32.60
CA CYS A 398 32.70 14.77 -32.45
C CYS A 398 34.01 14.05 -32.77
N ARG A 399 34.18 12.80 -32.34
CA ARG A 399 35.38 11.99 -32.58
C ARG A 399 35.58 11.70 -34.06
N GLU A 400 34.51 11.30 -34.75
CA GLU A 400 34.52 11.05 -36.19
C GLU A 400 34.87 12.31 -36.99
N VAL A 401 34.21 13.42 -36.68
CA VAL A 401 34.49 14.71 -37.33
C VAL A 401 35.92 15.18 -37.03
N ALA A 402 36.36 15.11 -35.78
CA ALA A 402 37.72 15.48 -35.40
C ALA A 402 38.78 14.60 -36.08
N SER A 403 38.50 13.31 -36.29
CA SER A 403 39.39 12.38 -37.00
C SER A 403 39.53 12.78 -38.47
N LYS A 404 38.41 12.99 -39.17
CA LYS A 404 38.38 13.43 -40.57
C LYS A 404 39.10 14.76 -40.78
N VAL A 405 38.82 15.75 -39.92
CA VAL A 405 39.47 17.06 -40.00
C VAL A 405 40.97 16.95 -39.72
N ARG A 406 41.39 16.26 -38.66
CA ARG A 406 42.83 16.06 -38.36
C ARG A 406 43.58 15.38 -39.50
N GLY A 407 43.01 14.33 -40.06
CA GLY A 407 43.61 13.61 -41.19
C GLY A 407 43.79 14.51 -42.42
N LYS A 408 42.82 15.38 -42.72
CA LYS A 408 42.92 16.29 -43.87
C LYS A 408 43.90 17.45 -43.61
N VAL A 409 43.82 18.09 -42.45
CA VAL A 409 44.66 19.26 -42.10
C VAL A 409 46.14 18.90 -42.02
N ALA A 410 46.47 17.69 -41.55
CA ALA A 410 47.86 17.21 -41.49
C ALA A 410 48.56 17.13 -42.86
N SER A 411 47.79 17.11 -43.96
CA SER A 411 48.32 17.07 -45.33
C SER A 411 48.45 18.44 -45.99
N ILE A 412 48.09 19.53 -45.31
CA ILE A 412 47.97 20.88 -45.88
C ILE A 412 48.84 21.87 -45.08
N PRO A 413 49.61 22.76 -45.72
CA PRO A 413 50.36 23.83 -45.04
C PRO A 413 49.44 24.85 -44.37
N PHE A 414 49.93 25.51 -43.31
CA PHE A 414 49.15 26.48 -42.54
C PHE A 414 48.53 27.59 -43.39
N GLU A 415 49.29 28.19 -44.31
CA GLU A 415 48.81 29.32 -45.11
C GLU A 415 47.60 28.94 -45.99
N GLN A 416 47.65 27.75 -46.60
CA GLN A 416 46.57 27.24 -47.43
C GLN A 416 45.35 26.89 -46.57
N PHE A 417 45.57 26.28 -45.40
CA PHE A 417 44.50 25.98 -44.46
C PHE A 417 43.84 27.27 -43.95
N HIS A 418 44.61 28.30 -43.62
CA HIS A 418 44.09 29.57 -43.10
C HIS A 418 43.22 30.31 -44.12
N LYS A 419 43.56 30.28 -45.42
CA LYS A 419 42.77 30.94 -46.48
C LYS A 419 41.48 30.20 -46.84
N HIS A 420 41.45 28.87 -46.70
CA HIS A 420 40.36 28.02 -47.19
C HIS A 420 39.80 27.07 -46.11
N SER A 421 39.88 27.46 -44.84
CA SER A 421 39.57 26.59 -43.68
C SER A 421 38.15 26.02 -43.73
N ALA A 422 37.16 26.86 -44.05
CA ALA A 422 35.76 26.47 -44.15
C ALA A 422 35.54 25.38 -45.21
N ASP A 423 36.03 25.60 -46.44
CA ASP A 423 35.86 24.65 -47.55
C ASP A 423 36.62 23.34 -47.29
N ILE A 424 37.83 23.43 -46.73
CA ILE A 424 38.66 22.26 -46.39
C ILE A 424 37.96 21.41 -45.34
N ILE A 425 37.42 22.02 -44.28
CA ILE A 425 36.74 21.30 -43.20
C ILE A 425 35.43 20.69 -43.69
N THR A 426 34.61 21.46 -44.41
CA THR A 426 33.36 20.98 -44.99
C THR A 426 33.61 19.79 -45.92
N ALA A 427 34.57 19.90 -46.84
CA ALA A 427 34.95 18.80 -47.73
C ALA A 427 35.54 17.59 -46.98
N ALA A 428 36.28 17.81 -45.88
CA ALA A 428 36.81 16.72 -45.06
C ALA A 428 35.71 15.96 -44.32
N VAL A 429 34.71 16.65 -43.80
CA VAL A 429 33.62 16.05 -43.03
C VAL A 429 32.63 15.33 -43.94
N PHE A 430 32.14 16.01 -44.97
CA PHE A 430 31.09 15.52 -45.87
C PHE A 430 31.59 14.58 -46.96
N GLY A 431 32.89 14.66 -47.30
CA GLY A 431 33.42 13.97 -48.47
C GLY A 431 32.90 14.58 -49.77
N LYS A 432 33.30 13.98 -50.89
CA LYS A 432 32.87 14.40 -52.23
C LYS A 432 32.09 13.27 -52.90
N ASN A 433 31.11 13.61 -53.72
CA ASN A 433 30.38 12.68 -54.57
C ASN A 433 31.22 12.23 -55.78
N ALA A 434 30.67 11.34 -56.61
CA ALA A 434 31.33 10.84 -57.82
C ALA A 434 31.69 11.96 -58.82
N ASP A 435 30.94 13.07 -58.78
CA ASP A 435 31.11 14.24 -59.64
C ASP A 435 32.11 15.27 -59.05
N GLY A 436 32.66 15.01 -57.86
CA GLY A 436 33.65 15.87 -57.19
C GLY A 436 33.08 17.03 -56.36
N GLU A 437 31.75 17.15 -56.29
CA GLU A 437 31.03 18.11 -55.44
C GLU A 437 30.94 17.62 -53.99
N VAL A 438 30.86 18.54 -53.04
CA VAL A 438 30.78 18.19 -51.61
C VAL A 438 29.38 17.67 -51.28
N ASN A 439 29.29 16.55 -50.55
CA ASN A 439 28.00 16.01 -50.14
C ASN A 439 27.26 17.00 -49.22
N LYS A 440 25.92 16.99 -49.30
CA LYS A 440 25.06 17.87 -48.49
C LYS A 440 24.87 17.38 -47.05
N GLU A 441 25.11 16.10 -46.80
CA GLU A 441 24.93 15.49 -45.48
C GLU A 441 25.88 14.30 -45.28
N VAL A 442 26.13 13.99 -44.01
CA VAL A 442 26.79 12.75 -43.59
C VAL A 442 25.86 12.03 -42.65
N ILE A 443 25.60 10.76 -42.96
CA ILE A 443 24.80 9.87 -42.14
C ILE A 443 25.74 8.93 -41.39
N PHE A 444 25.63 8.93 -40.07
CA PHE A 444 26.25 7.92 -39.22
C PHE A 444 25.36 6.68 -39.22
N THR A 445 25.74 5.66 -39.99
CA THR A 445 24.96 4.42 -40.15
C THR A 445 24.78 3.62 -38.85
N ALA A 446 25.60 3.88 -37.84
CA ALA A 446 25.53 3.22 -36.53
C ALA A 446 24.29 3.62 -35.70
N ASN A 447 23.73 4.81 -35.91
CA ASN A 447 22.60 5.32 -35.13
C ASN A 447 21.65 6.26 -35.88
N ASN A 448 21.80 6.36 -37.20
CA ASN A 448 21.04 7.26 -38.08
C ASN A 448 21.12 8.75 -37.70
N LEU A 449 22.17 9.17 -37.00
CA LEU A 449 22.46 10.58 -36.80
C LEU A 449 22.94 11.18 -38.13
N VAL A 450 22.33 12.28 -38.53
CA VAL A 450 22.65 13.02 -39.76
C VAL A 450 23.22 14.37 -39.39
N ASN A 451 24.41 14.66 -39.90
CA ASN A 451 24.95 16.02 -39.90
C ASN A 451 24.65 16.67 -41.25
N ARG A 452 24.05 17.86 -41.24
CA ARG A 452 23.67 18.62 -42.44
C ARG A 452 24.55 19.84 -42.70
N GLU A 453 25.16 20.38 -41.66
CA GLU A 453 26.00 21.57 -41.77
C GLU A 453 27.14 21.51 -40.75
N VAL A 454 28.32 22.00 -41.14
CA VAL A 454 29.47 22.19 -40.25
C VAL A 454 29.93 23.63 -40.39
N SER A 455 29.85 24.40 -39.31
CA SER A 455 30.35 25.77 -39.23
C SER A 455 31.61 25.80 -38.37
N THR A 456 32.57 26.64 -38.75
CA THR A 456 33.87 26.74 -38.07
C THR A 456 34.17 28.20 -37.73
N ALA A 457 34.69 28.44 -36.54
CA ALA A 457 35.10 29.77 -36.06
C ALA A 457 36.51 29.75 -35.46
#